data_AF-Q157E6-F1
#
_entry.id   AF-Q157E6-F1
#
_cell.length_a   1.000
_cell.length_b   1.000
_cell.length_c   1.000
_cell.angle_alpha   90.00
_cell.angle_beta   90.00
_cell.angle_gamma   90.00
#
_symmetry.space_group_name_H-M   'P 1'
#
loop_
_entity.id
_entity.type
_entity.pdbx_description
1 polymer ?
#
loop_
_entity_poly.entity_id
_entity_poly.type
_entity_poly.pdbx_seq_one_letter_code
_entity_poly.pdbx_strand_id
1 'polypeptide(L)'
;MPAQVNGMIGGMDTTPDHNGRPRWSAATAAKHCGVSRTTIQRAIAADRIPGAERGPDGWLLPLEGLIAAGFAVDRPSPPDGDRNHARADAEQVRATDQLAARVRDLEQALAEARAEAERDRAARYAAEQVAAERNRIIEAQDRALAMLTAGTGTVTPGDAVAPAPPAPSRRRGLLGRVVDGLGL
;
A
#
# COMPACT_ATOMS: atom_id res chain seq x y z
N MET A 1 4.54 -53.92 31.31
CA MET A 1 3.83 -53.18 30.25
C MET A 1 2.51 -53.90 30.02
N PRO A 2 1.33 -53.26 30.15
CA PRO A 2 1.01 -51.88 29.76
C PRO A 2 0.81 -50.95 30.97
N ALA A 3 1.49 -49.81 31.03
CA ALA A 3 1.11 -48.52 30.43
C ALA A 3 -0.07 -47.87 31.15
N GLN A 4 0.23 -47.26 32.30
CA GLN A 4 -0.57 -46.18 32.88
C GLN A 4 -0.62 -45.04 31.86
N VAL A 5 -1.78 -44.81 31.26
CA VAL A 5 -2.05 -43.58 30.52
C VAL A 5 -2.61 -42.58 31.51
N ASN A 6 -1.69 -41.82 32.11
CA ASN A 6 -1.98 -40.64 32.89
C ASN A 6 -2.39 -39.53 31.91
N GLY A 7 -3.68 -39.48 31.58
CA GLY A 7 -4.28 -38.46 30.72
C GLY A 7 -4.91 -37.36 31.57
N MET A 8 -4.20 -36.25 31.70
CA MET A 8 -4.72 -34.97 32.14
C MET A 8 -6.02 -34.62 31.38
N ILE A 9 -7.15 -34.56 32.06
CA ILE A 9 -8.28 -33.71 31.67
C ILE A 9 -8.54 -32.79 32.87
N GLY A 10 -8.21 -31.52 32.69
CA GLY A 10 -8.34 -30.49 33.71
C GLY A 10 -9.79 -30.22 34.10
N GLY A 11 -9.99 -29.95 35.38
CA GLY A 11 -11.14 -29.20 35.90
C GLY A 11 -12.49 -29.93 35.94
N MET A 12 -12.52 -31.23 36.23
CA MET A 12 -13.77 -31.93 36.52
C MET A 12 -14.16 -31.73 37.98
N ASP A 13 -14.93 -30.67 38.26
CA ASP A 13 -15.74 -30.54 39.49
C ASP A 13 -16.91 -31.53 39.45
N THR A 14 -16.59 -32.82 39.28
CA THR A 14 -17.54 -33.92 39.29
C THR A 14 -17.35 -34.68 40.59
N THR A 15 -18.10 -34.28 41.61
CA THR A 15 -18.07 -34.98 42.89
C THR A 15 -19.01 -36.18 42.78
N PRO A 16 -18.52 -37.42 42.91
CA PRO A 16 -19.40 -38.58 42.96
C PRO A 16 -20.20 -38.57 44.27
N ASP A 17 -21.49 -38.89 44.20
CA ASP A 17 -22.31 -39.12 45.39
C ASP A 17 -22.05 -40.50 46.02
N HIS A 18 -22.75 -40.81 47.12
CA HIS A 18 -22.62 -42.09 47.84
C HIS A 18 -22.99 -43.33 46.98
N ASN A 19 -23.62 -43.13 45.81
CA ASN A 19 -23.97 -44.17 44.85
C ASN A 19 -23.07 -44.16 43.60
N GLY A 20 -21.96 -43.40 43.63
CA GLY A 20 -21.00 -43.31 42.53
C GLY A 20 -21.50 -42.52 41.31
N ARG A 21 -22.57 -41.73 41.45
CA ARG A 21 -23.15 -40.95 40.34
C ARG A 21 -22.54 -39.55 40.27
N PRO A 22 -22.22 -39.05 39.08
CA PRO A 22 -21.57 -37.75 38.90
C PRO A 22 -22.52 -36.60 39.27
N ARG A 23 -22.09 -35.72 40.19
CA ARG A 23 -22.78 -34.46 40.49
C ARG A 23 -22.00 -33.27 39.95
N TRP A 24 -22.72 -32.29 39.42
CA TRP A 24 -22.15 -31.10 38.83
C TRP A 24 -22.47 -29.84 39.62
N SER A 25 -21.55 -28.89 39.62
CA SER A 25 -21.85 -27.53 40.07
C SER A 25 -22.83 -26.85 39.11
N ALA A 26 -23.54 -25.82 39.57
CA ALA A 26 -24.43 -25.03 38.69
C ALA A 26 -23.71 -24.40 37.49
N ALA A 27 -22.42 -24.07 37.63
CA ALA A 27 -21.60 -23.52 36.55
C ALA A 27 -21.22 -24.60 35.53
N THR A 28 -20.87 -25.79 36.01
CA THR A 28 -20.58 -26.95 35.16
C THR A 28 -21.82 -27.41 34.40
N ALA A 29 -22.96 -27.53 35.09
CA ALA A 29 -24.24 -27.88 34.48
C ALA A 29 -24.65 -26.89 33.37
N ALA A 30 -24.47 -25.58 33.60
CA ALA A 30 -24.77 -24.56 32.60
C ALA A 30 -23.95 -24.72 31.31
N LYS A 31 -22.64 -25.01 31.44
CA LYS A 31 -21.75 -25.27 30.30
C LYS A 31 -22.18 -26.51 29.51
N HIS A 32 -22.42 -27.62 30.20
CA HIS A 32 -22.80 -28.89 29.56
C HIS A 32 -24.20 -28.87 28.94
N CYS A 33 -25.11 -28.07 29.52
CA CYS A 33 -26.48 -27.94 29.01
C CYS A 33 -26.63 -26.83 27.95
N GLY A 34 -25.57 -26.07 27.66
CA GLY A 34 -25.63 -24.94 26.71
C GLY A 34 -26.58 -23.81 27.14
N VAL A 35 -26.80 -23.62 28.45
CA VAL A 35 -27.70 -22.60 28.99
C VAL A 35 -26.95 -21.66 29.94
N SER A 36 -27.52 -20.50 30.24
CA SER A 36 -26.93 -19.59 31.21
C SER A 36 -26.98 -20.13 32.66
N ARG A 37 -26.01 -19.73 33.50
CA ARG A 37 -25.99 -20.07 34.93
C ARG A 37 -27.26 -19.60 35.66
N THR A 38 -27.82 -18.44 35.28
CA THR A 38 -29.05 -17.91 35.87
C THR A 38 -30.27 -18.78 35.52
N THR A 39 -30.29 -19.39 34.33
CA THR A 39 -31.33 -20.36 33.93
C THR A 39 -31.32 -21.59 34.84
N ILE A 40 -30.14 -22.15 35.13
CA ILE A 40 -29.97 -23.27 36.07
C ILE A 40 -30.41 -22.85 37.49
N GLN A 41 -29.95 -21.70 37.99
CA GLN A 41 -30.31 -21.21 39.31
C GLN A 41 -31.82 -20.96 39.46
N ARG A 42 -32.49 -20.42 38.44
CA ARG A 42 -33.94 -20.24 38.42
C ARG A 42 -34.68 -21.58 38.44
N ALA A 43 -34.14 -22.61 37.79
CA ALA A 43 -34.74 -23.94 37.82
C ALA A 43 -34.58 -24.62 39.19
N ILE A 44 -33.44 -24.42 39.88
CA ILE A 44 -33.26 -24.85 41.28
C ILE A 44 -34.24 -24.11 42.20
N ALA A 45 -34.34 -22.78 42.08
CA ALA A 45 -35.24 -21.97 42.92
C ALA A 45 -36.73 -22.32 42.71
N ALA A 46 -37.08 -22.84 41.54
CA ALA A 46 -38.42 -23.34 41.21
C ALA A 46 -38.61 -24.83 41.53
N ASP A 47 -37.67 -25.47 42.23
CA ASP A 47 -37.66 -26.89 42.60
C ASP A 47 -37.89 -27.86 41.42
N ARG A 48 -37.43 -27.45 40.22
CA ARG A 48 -37.63 -28.23 38.98
C ARG A 48 -36.54 -29.27 38.73
N ILE A 49 -35.49 -29.30 39.54
CA ILE A 49 -34.35 -30.21 39.39
C ILE A 49 -34.35 -31.18 40.57
N PRO A 50 -34.90 -32.39 40.40
CA PRO A 50 -34.94 -33.38 41.47
C PRO A 50 -33.54 -33.73 41.97
N GLY A 51 -33.37 -33.81 43.29
CA GLY A 51 -32.10 -34.20 43.92
C GLY A 51 -31.02 -33.12 43.93
N ALA A 52 -31.35 -31.87 43.57
CA ALA A 52 -30.46 -30.74 43.77
C ALA A 52 -30.23 -30.50 45.26
N GLU A 53 -28.96 -30.45 45.67
CA GLU A 53 -28.57 -30.27 47.07
C GLU A 53 -27.58 -29.11 47.21
N ARG A 54 -27.58 -28.49 48.38
CA ARG A 54 -26.63 -27.43 48.70
C ARG A 54 -25.40 -28.01 49.38
N GLY A 55 -24.29 -28.06 48.64
CA GLY A 55 -22.98 -28.43 49.14
C GLY A 55 -22.21 -27.24 49.74
N PRO A 56 -20.96 -27.47 50.19
CA PRO A 56 -20.11 -26.44 50.80
C PRO A 56 -19.76 -25.30 49.83
N ASP A 57 -19.52 -25.62 48.56
CA ASP A 57 -19.08 -24.65 47.52
C ASP A 57 -20.23 -24.15 46.62
N GLY A 58 -21.47 -24.60 46.89
CA GLY A 58 -22.64 -24.22 46.11
C GLY A 58 -23.58 -25.37 45.83
N TRP A 59 -24.44 -25.19 44.82
CA TRP A 59 -25.41 -26.21 44.42
C TRP A 59 -24.74 -27.37 43.69
N LEU A 60 -25.05 -28.58 44.14
CA LEU A 60 -24.69 -29.85 43.52
C LEU A 60 -25.93 -30.43 42.85
N LEU A 61 -25.84 -30.62 41.54
CA LEU A 61 -26.93 -31.05 40.69
C LEU A 61 -26.63 -32.47 40.16
N PRO A 62 -27.52 -33.45 40.38
CA PRO A 62 -27.37 -34.75 39.76
C PRO A 62 -27.70 -34.66 38.26
N LEU A 63 -26.95 -35.41 37.46
CA LEU A 63 -27.15 -35.47 36.01
C LEU A 63 -28.59 -35.90 35.65
N GLU A 64 -29.13 -36.88 36.36
CA GLU A 64 -30.48 -37.38 36.17
C GLU A 64 -31.54 -36.32 36.48
N GLY A 65 -31.29 -35.49 37.50
CA GLY A 65 -32.15 -34.36 37.83
C GLY A 65 -32.18 -33.31 36.72
N LEU A 66 -31.04 -33.06 36.07
CA LEU A 66 -30.96 -32.16 34.92
C LEU A 66 -31.74 -32.69 33.71
N ILE A 67 -31.60 -33.98 33.41
CA ILE A 67 -32.34 -34.63 32.32
C ILE A 67 -33.85 -34.63 32.63
N ALA A 68 -34.25 -34.95 33.87
CA ALA A 68 -35.64 -34.92 34.31
C ALA A 68 -36.26 -33.50 34.23
N ALA A 69 -35.45 -32.47 34.49
CA ALA A 69 -35.84 -31.08 34.33
C ALA A 69 -35.91 -30.61 32.85
N GLY A 70 -35.60 -31.50 31.91
CA GLY A 70 -35.64 -31.23 30.46
C GLY A 70 -34.41 -30.51 29.91
N PHE A 71 -33.29 -30.47 30.64
CA PHE A 71 -32.05 -29.92 30.11
C PHE A 71 -31.36 -30.93 29.17
N ALA A 72 -30.92 -30.45 28.01
CA ALA A 72 -30.18 -31.25 27.04
C ALA A 72 -28.69 -31.23 27.39
N VAL A 73 -28.20 -32.31 27.98
CA VAL A 73 -26.80 -32.47 28.37
C VAL A 73 -25.96 -32.91 27.16
N ASP A 74 -24.79 -32.29 26.96
CA ASP A 74 -23.82 -32.57 25.89
C ASP A 74 -24.36 -32.38 24.45
N ARG A 75 -25.53 -31.75 24.32
CA ARG A 75 -26.04 -31.20 23.08
C ARG A 75 -26.12 -29.69 23.24
N PRO A 76 -25.00 -28.95 23.04
CA PRO A 76 -25.06 -27.50 23.09
C PRO A 76 -26.13 -27.05 22.10
N SER A 77 -27.04 -26.17 22.57
CA SER A 77 -28.05 -25.57 21.72
C SER A 77 -27.37 -24.97 20.48
N PRO A 78 -27.95 -25.07 19.27
CA PRO A 78 -27.46 -24.29 18.13
C PRO A 78 -27.30 -22.84 18.58
N PRO A 79 -26.20 -22.13 18.21
CA PRO A 79 -26.01 -20.76 18.63
C PRO A 79 -27.31 -20.00 18.33
N ASP A 80 -27.91 -19.43 19.37
CA ASP A 80 -29.13 -18.63 19.23
C ASP A 80 -28.85 -17.64 18.09
N GLY A 81 -29.71 -17.61 17.07
CA GLY A 81 -29.52 -16.82 15.85
C GLY A 81 -29.34 -15.35 16.20
N ASP A 82 -28.10 -14.96 16.45
CA ASP A 82 -27.80 -13.76 17.18
C ASP A 82 -27.79 -12.61 16.19
N ARG A 83 -28.67 -11.63 16.40
CA ARG A 83 -28.69 -10.38 15.62
C ARG A 83 -27.33 -9.67 15.65
N ASN A 84 -26.48 -10.03 16.60
CA ASN A 84 -25.09 -9.61 16.71
C ASN A 84 -24.19 -10.15 15.59
N HIS A 85 -24.41 -11.37 15.08
CA HIS A 85 -23.63 -11.91 13.97
C HIS A 85 -23.89 -11.16 12.67
N ALA A 86 -25.16 -10.87 12.36
CA ALA A 86 -25.51 -10.07 11.18
C ALA A 86 -24.90 -8.64 11.23
N ARG A 87 -24.77 -8.06 12.42
CA ARG A 87 -24.11 -6.75 12.60
C ARG A 87 -22.60 -6.86 12.43
N ALA A 88 -21.97 -7.90 12.98
CA ALA A 88 -20.54 -8.14 12.82
C ALA A 88 -20.15 -8.39 11.35
N ASP A 89 -20.95 -9.17 10.63
CA ASP A 89 -20.75 -9.44 9.21
C ASP A 89 -20.88 -8.14 8.38
N ALA A 90 -21.88 -7.31 8.67
CA ALA A 90 -22.05 -6.02 7.99
C ALA A 90 -20.89 -5.04 8.28
N GLU A 91 -20.33 -5.06 9.49
CA GLU A 91 -19.17 -4.25 9.85
C GLU A 91 -17.89 -4.75 9.16
N GLN A 92 -17.71 -6.07 9.08
CA GLN A 92 -16.60 -6.69 8.38
C GLN A 92 -16.62 -6.35 6.88
N VAL A 93 -17.79 -6.41 6.23
CA VAL A 93 -17.94 -6.04 4.81
C VAL A 93 -17.59 -4.57 4.58
N ARG A 94 -18.05 -3.66 5.46
CA ARG A 94 -17.69 -2.24 5.37
C ARG A 94 -16.20 -2.02 5.55
N ALA A 95 -15.56 -2.72 6.48
CA ALA A 95 -14.12 -2.63 6.70
C ALA A 95 -13.34 -3.13 5.47
N THR A 96 -13.78 -4.22 4.83
CA THR A 96 -13.15 -4.71 3.59
C THR A 96 -13.33 -3.74 2.43
N ASP A 97 -14.49 -3.12 2.30
CA ASP A 97 -14.75 -2.11 1.24
C ASP A 97 -13.88 -0.87 1.43
N GLN A 98 -13.74 -0.40 2.67
CA GLN A 98 -12.85 0.72 3.01
C GLN A 98 -11.38 0.39 2.72
N LEU A 99 -10.94 -0.82 3.05
CA LEU A 99 -9.59 -1.28 2.74
C LEU A 99 -9.37 -1.35 1.22
N ALA A 100 -10.32 -1.89 0.47
CA ALA A 100 -10.25 -1.98 -0.99
C ALA A 100 -10.23 -0.59 -1.65
N ALA A 101 -11.01 0.37 -1.13
CA ALA A 101 -10.93 1.76 -1.57
C ALA A 101 -9.54 2.35 -1.29
N ARG A 102 -9.00 2.14 -0.08
CA ARG A 102 -7.69 2.66 0.29
C ARG A 102 -6.56 2.06 -0.55
N VAL A 103 -6.63 0.78 -0.87
CA VAL A 103 -5.66 0.11 -1.76
C VAL A 103 -5.70 0.74 -3.15
N ARG A 104 -6.89 0.95 -3.74
CA ARG A 104 -7.02 1.62 -5.04
C ARG A 104 -6.43 3.02 -5.04
N ASP A 105 -6.69 3.82 -4.01
CA ASP A 105 -6.14 5.17 -3.88
C ASP A 105 -4.60 5.14 -3.83
N LEU A 106 -4.03 4.19 -3.07
CA LEU A 106 -2.58 4.03 -2.95
C LEU A 106 -1.93 3.54 -4.24
N GLU A 107 -2.58 2.61 -4.95
CA GLU A 107 -2.13 2.14 -6.27
C GLU A 107 -2.12 3.28 -7.29
N GLN A 108 -3.16 4.12 -7.28
CA GLN A 108 -3.23 5.30 -8.14
C GLN A 108 -2.11 6.29 -7.81
N ALA A 109 -1.93 6.66 -6.53
CA ALA A 109 -0.88 7.58 -6.12
C ALA A 109 0.52 7.06 -6.46
N LEU A 110 0.73 5.75 -6.36
CA LEU A 110 1.99 5.10 -6.71
C LEU A 110 2.22 5.12 -8.23
N ALA A 111 1.18 4.89 -9.05
CA ALA A 111 1.27 5.01 -10.50
C ALA A 111 1.62 6.44 -10.94
N GLU A 112 0.98 7.45 -10.34
CA GLU A 112 1.26 8.86 -10.59
C GLU A 112 2.71 9.23 -10.21
N ALA A 113 3.16 8.82 -9.03
CA ALA A 113 4.53 9.07 -8.58
C ALA A 113 5.58 8.42 -9.48
N ARG A 114 5.32 7.21 -9.99
CA ARG A 114 6.21 6.54 -10.95
C ARG A 114 6.27 7.27 -12.29
N ALA A 115 5.12 7.70 -12.80
CA ALA A 115 5.06 8.46 -14.05
C ALA A 115 5.83 9.78 -13.94
N GLU A 116 5.71 10.49 -12.81
CA GLU A 116 6.46 11.73 -12.58
C GLU A 116 7.98 11.48 -12.49
N ALA A 117 8.40 10.44 -11.76
CA ALA A 117 9.80 10.07 -11.67
C ALA A 117 10.40 9.64 -13.02
N GLU A 118 9.61 9.06 -13.92
CA GLU A 118 10.04 8.75 -15.29
C GLU A 118 10.20 10.01 -16.13
N ARG A 119 9.26 10.96 -16.05
CA ARG A 119 9.36 12.26 -16.73
C ARG A 119 10.58 13.04 -16.28
N ASP A 120 10.82 13.09 -14.96
CA ASP A 120 11.99 13.76 -14.39
C ASP A 120 13.31 13.15 -14.90
N ARG A 121 13.39 11.81 -14.92
CA ARG A 121 14.58 11.11 -15.44
C ARG A 121 14.78 11.40 -16.93
N ALA A 122 13.72 11.37 -17.72
CA ALA A 122 13.78 11.70 -19.14
C ALA A 122 14.20 13.16 -19.38
N ALA A 123 13.68 14.10 -18.59
CA ALA A 123 14.02 15.52 -18.69
C ALA A 123 15.49 15.78 -18.35
N ARG A 124 16.01 15.15 -17.28
CA ARG A 124 17.44 15.24 -16.90
C ARG A 124 18.33 14.67 -18.00
N TYR A 125 18.01 13.48 -18.50
CA TYR A 125 18.75 12.86 -19.59
C TYR A 125 18.76 13.73 -20.85
N ALA A 126 17.61 14.29 -21.25
CA ALA A 126 17.53 15.19 -22.39
C ALA A 126 18.36 16.46 -22.19
N ALA A 127 18.32 17.05 -20.99
CA ALA A 127 19.12 18.23 -20.66
C ALA A 127 20.63 17.94 -20.73
N GLU A 128 21.07 16.77 -20.25
CA GLU A 128 22.46 16.31 -20.35
C GLU A 128 22.89 16.13 -21.81
N GLN A 129 22.05 15.55 -22.67
CA GLN A 129 22.36 15.41 -24.10
C GLN A 129 22.50 16.76 -24.79
N VAL A 130 21.59 17.71 -24.50
CA VAL A 130 21.66 19.06 -25.05
C VAL A 130 22.91 19.80 -24.57
N ALA A 131 23.28 19.66 -23.29
CA ALA A 131 24.49 20.25 -22.75
C ALA A 131 25.76 19.65 -23.40
N ALA A 132 25.81 18.33 -23.56
CA ALA A 132 26.92 17.65 -24.22
C ALA A 132 27.08 18.10 -25.68
N GLU A 133 25.97 18.23 -26.42
CA GLU A 133 26.01 18.71 -27.80
C GLU A 133 26.47 20.17 -27.90
N ARG A 134 25.96 21.04 -27.02
CA ARG A 134 26.40 22.43 -26.94
C ARG A 134 27.90 22.55 -26.66
N ASN A 135 28.43 21.72 -25.75
CA ASN A 135 29.86 21.71 -25.47
C ASN A 135 30.67 21.31 -26.70
N ARG A 136 30.26 20.28 -27.45
CA ARG A 136 30.94 19.91 -28.71
C ARG A 136 30.94 21.04 -29.73
N ILE A 137 29.82 21.75 -29.86
CA ILE A 137 29.69 22.89 -30.78
C ILE A 137 30.65 24.02 -30.36
N ILE A 138 30.68 24.35 -29.07
CA ILE A 138 31.60 25.37 -28.51
C ILE A 138 33.05 24.98 -28.79
N GLU A 139 33.45 23.73 -28.50
CA GLU A 139 34.80 23.24 -28.76
C GLU A 139 35.18 23.26 -30.26
N ALA A 140 34.22 23.00 -31.15
CA ALA A 140 34.45 23.11 -32.59
C ALA A 140 34.60 24.57 -33.03
N GLN A 141 33.79 25.48 -32.48
CA GLN A 141 33.88 26.91 -32.75
C GLN A 141 35.19 27.50 -32.25
N ASP A 142 35.62 27.17 -31.03
CA ASP A 142 36.88 27.62 -30.45
C ASP A 142 38.08 27.18 -31.31
N ARG A 143 38.08 25.93 -31.79
CA ARG A 143 39.12 25.43 -32.72
C ARG A 143 39.10 26.17 -34.07
N ALA A 144 37.92 26.43 -34.63
CA ALA A 144 37.81 27.17 -35.89
C ALA A 144 38.31 28.62 -35.74
N LEU A 145 37.96 29.30 -34.66
CA LEU A 145 38.44 30.64 -34.34
C LEU A 145 39.95 30.66 -34.14
N ALA A 146 40.52 29.66 -33.45
CA ALA A 146 41.97 29.51 -33.30
C ALA A 146 42.68 29.35 -34.66
N MET A 147 42.12 28.56 -35.59
CA MET A 147 42.68 28.39 -36.94
C MET A 147 42.63 29.70 -37.76
N LEU A 148 41.52 30.43 -37.71
CA LEU A 148 41.36 31.69 -38.43
C LEU A 148 42.31 32.77 -37.88
N THR A 149 42.42 32.89 -36.56
CA THR A 149 43.32 33.87 -35.93
C THR A 149 44.79 33.54 -36.17
N ALA A 150 45.18 32.25 -36.11
CA ALA A 150 46.54 31.83 -36.44
C ALA A 150 46.92 32.12 -37.90
N GLY A 151 45.99 31.98 -38.85
CA GLY A 151 46.19 32.29 -40.26
C GLY A 151 46.32 33.79 -40.59
N THR A 152 45.84 34.68 -39.72
CA THR A 152 46.01 36.14 -39.88
C THR A 152 47.36 36.66 -39.37
N GLY A 153 48.14 35.80 -38.70
CA GLY A 153 49.37 36.15 -38.01
C GLY A 153 50.65 36.18 -38.85
N THR A 154 50.61 36.45 -40.17
CA THR A 154 51.78 36.91 -40.95
C THR A 154 51.33 37.53 -42.28
N VAL A 155 50.49 38.56 -42.25
CA VAL A 155 50.62 39.60 -43.28
C VAL A 155 51.34 40.74 -42.60
N THR A 156 52.67 40.69 -42.67
CA THR A 156 53.47 41.90 -42.47
C THR A 156 52.89 42.94 -43.43
N PRO A 157 52.39 44.11 -42.96
CA PRO A 157 52.16 45.25 -43.84
C PRO A 157 53.54 45.80 -44.19
N GLY A 158 54.24 45.06 -45.02
CA GLY A 158 55.65 45.21 -45.36
C GLY A 158 55.89 44.74 -46.78
N ASP A 159 54.91 44.96 -47.65
CA ASP A 159 55.17 45.32 -49.03
C ASP A 159 54.20 46.43 -49.39
N ALA A 160 54.41 47.58 -48.73
CA ALA A 160 54.17 48.83 -49.40
C ALA A 160 55.11 48.88 -50.60
N VAL A 161 54.69 48.26 -51.71
CA VAL A 161 55.15 48.67 -53.03
C VAL A 161 54.92 50.17 -53.05
N ALA A 162 56.03 50.91 -53.04
CA ALA A 162 56.02 52.36 -53.16
C ALA A 162 55.08 52.77 -54.30
N PRO A 163 54.26 53.82 -54.14
CA PRO A 163 53.32 54.22 -55.18
C PRO A 163 54.10 54.50 -56.46
N ALA A 164 53.86 53.70 -57.49
CA ALA A 164 54.28 54.03 -58.84
C ALA A 164 53.67 55.39 -59.21
N PRO A 165 54.43 56.31 -59.84
CA PRO A 165 53.93 57.63 -60.19
C PRO A 165 52.71 57.49 -61.13
N PRO A 166 51.69 58.37 -61.01
CA PRO A 166 50.52 58.29 -61.86
C PRO A 166 50.92 58.46 -63.33
N ALA A 167 50.66 57.43 -64.14
CA ALA A 167 50.79 57.51 -65.58
C ALA A 167 49.81 58.58 -66.14
N PRO A 168 50.21 59.34 -67.17
CA PRO A 168 49.42 60.45 -67.69
C PRO A 168 48.06 59.98 -68.23
N SER A 169 47.04 60.76 -67.87
CA SER A 169 45.66 60.67 -68.36
C SER A 169 45.64 60.57 -69.89
N ARG A 170 45.33 59.38 -70.40
CA ARG A 170 44.98 59.21 -71.81
C ARG A 170 43.66 59.94 -72.06
N ARG A 171 43.82 61.05 -72.77
CA ARG A 171 42.79 61.92 -73.33
C ARG A 171 41.55 61.14 -73.78
N ARG A 172 40.45 61.46 -73.11
CA ARG A 172 39.12 61.78 -73.65
C ARG A 172 39.02 61.57 -75.18
N GLY A 173 38.60 60.38 -75.58
CA GLY A 173 38.12 60.08 -76.93
C GLY A 173 36.67 60.56 -77.11
N LEU A 174 36.40 61.10 -78.29
CA LEU A 174 35.31 62.00 -78.64
C LEU A 174 34.00 61.28 -79.06
N LEU A 175 33.61 60.14 -78.48
CA LEU A 175 32.36 59.46 -78.89
C LEU A 175 31.76 58.64 -77.73
N GLY A 176 30.86 59.26 -76.98
CA GLY A 176 30.11 58.61 -75.90
C GLY A 176 29.18 59.56 -75.15
N ARG A 177 28.60 60.53 -75.87
CA ARG A 177 27.41 61.26 -75.44
C ARG A 177 26.20 60.61 -76.12
N VAL A 178 25.06 60.68 -75.45
CA VAL A 178 23.69 60.39 -75.89
C VAL A 178 23.20 58.96 -75.62
N VAL A 179 22.62 58.78 -74.43
CA VAL A 179 21.22 58.38 -74.13
C VAL A 179 21.06 58.70 -72.62
N ASP A 180 20.75 59.92 -72.19
CA ASP A 180 19.43 60.61 -72.16
C ASP A 180 18.24 59.79 -71.63
N GLY A 181 17.56 60.39 -70.64
CA GLY A 181 16.17 60.09 -70.22
C GLY A 181 16.05 59.36 -68.89
N LEU A 182 16.03 60.00 -67.71
CA LEU A 182 14.88 60.69 -67.10
C LEU A 182 13.53 59.95 -67.25
N GLY A 183 13.00 59.48 -66.11
CA GLY A 183 11.58 59.60 -65.77
C GLY A 183 10.73 58.32 -65.80
N LEU A 184 10.56 57.68 -64.64
CA LEU A 184 9.29 57.53 -63.89
C LEU A 184 9.47 56.56 -62.71
#